data_AF-A0A0M2PHA0-F1
#
_entry.id   AF-A0A0M2PHA0-F1
#
_cell.length_a   1.000
_cell.length_b   1.000
_cell.length_c   1.000
_cell.angle_alpha   90.00
_cell.angle_beta   90.00
_cell.angle_gamma   90.00
#
_symmetry.space_group_name_H-M   'P 1'
#
loop_
_entity.id
_entity.type
_entity.pdbx_description
1 polymer ?
#
loop_
_entity_poly.entity_id
_entity_poly.type
_entity_poly.pdbx_seq_one_letter_code
_entity_poly.pdbx_strand_id
1 'polypeptide(L)'
;MANEPVITRELLAHYLELNHKKKEVETELEELKKAFNNYLDVLVGQNAKGEMVFKDYKLQRQIRKTVKYEQEPTVKKLEELNLLDLIQKRPDEGKIKSAIQLGLLHETDLEGCKSETSSQAIYVKYLPSK
;
A
#
# COMPACT_ATOMS: atom_id res chain seq x y z
N MET A 1 -27.48 -19.77 -30.21
CA MET A 1 -26.83 -18.51 -30.61
C MET A 1 -26.44 -17.80 -29.33
N ALA A 2 -25.15 -17.51 -29.13
CA ALA A 2 -24.70 -16.82 -27.94
C ALA A 2 -25.29 -15.40 -27.94
N ASN A 3 -25.89 -14.99 -26.83
CA ASN A 3 -26.40 -13.64 -26.65
C ASN A 3 -25.17 -12.74 -26.49
N GLU A 4 -24.67 -12.16 -27.57
CA GLU A 4 -23.55 -11.22 -27.52
C GLU A 4 -23.95 -10.03 -26.64
N PRO A 5 -23.09 -9.60 -25.70
CA PRO A 5 -23.41 -8.48 -24.82
C PRO A 5 -23.51 -7.20 -25.64
N VAL A 6 -24.74 -6.72 -25.86
CA VAL A 6 -24.99 -5.46 -26.56
C VAL A 6 -24.68 -4.30 -25.61
N ILE A 7 -23.64 -3.54 -25.94
CA ILE A 7 -23.32 -2.28 -25.26
C ILE A 7 -24.30 -1.21 -25.75
N THR A 8 -25.08 -0.63 -24.83
CA THR A 8 -26.04 0.44 -25.14
C THR A 8 -25.55 1.81 -24.67
N ARG A 9 -26.10 2.88 -25.25
CA ARG A 9 -25.80 4.26 -24.86
C ARG A 9 -26.13 4.51 -23.40
N GLU A 10 -27.23 3.94 -22.92
CA GLU A 10 -27.72 4.07 -21.54
C GLU A 10 -26.70 3.47 -20.56
N LEU A 11 -26.12 2.31 -20.91
CA LEU A 11 -25.07 1.67 -20.11
C LEU A 11 -23.82 2.55 -19.99
N LEU A 12 -23.39 3.16 -21.11
CA LEU A 12 -22.25 4.06 -21.13
C LEU A 12 -22.49 5.34 -20.32
N ALA A 13 -23.70 5.92 -20.44
CA ALA A 13 -24.09 7.11 -19.67
C ALA A 13 -24.13 6.81 -18.16
N HIS A 14 -24.70 5.67 -17.76
CA HIS A 14 -24.73 5.26 -16.36
C HIS A 14 -23.31 5.01 -15.81
N TYR A 15 -22.43 4.39 -16.60
CA TYR A 15 -21.03 4.21 -16.22
C TYR A 15 -20.31 5.55 -15.96
N LEU A 16 -20.53 6.56 -16.81
CA LEU A 16 -19.96 7.89 -16.60
C LEU A 16 -20.50 8.53 -15.32
N GLU A 17 -21.81 8.47 -15.08
CA GLU A 17 -22.44 8.99 -13.87
C GLU A 17 -21.85 8.35 -12.60
N LEU A 18 -21.71 7.01 -12.59
CA LEU A 18 -21.10 6.29 -11.48
C LEU A 18 -19.65 6.69 -11.26
N ASN A 19 -18.88 6.96 -12.32
CA ASN A 19 -17.51 7.47 -12.20
C ASN A 19 -17.45 8.87 -11.57
N HIS A 20 -18.41 9.73 -11.88
CA HIS A 20 -18.49 11.05 -11.24
C HIS A 20 -18.80 10.92 -9.76
N LYS A 21 -19.85 10.17 -9.40
CA LYS A 21 -20.20 9.90 -7.99
C LYS A 21 -19.06 9.24 -7.23
N LYS A 22 -18.35 8.30 -7.86
CA LYS A 22 -17.17 7.66 -7.28
C LYS A 22 -16.09 8.70 -6.94
N LYS A 23 -15.79 9.63 -7.85
CA LYS A 23 -14.78 10.68 -7.61
C LYS A 23 -15.19 11.63 -6.49
N GLU A 24 -16.47 11.97 -6.39
CA GLU A 24 -16.99 12.81 -5.30
C GLU A 24 -16.80 12.11 -3.95
N VAL A 25 -17.23 10.85 -3.84
CA VAL A 25 -17.05 10.03 -2.63
C VAL A 25 -15.57 9.84 -2.29
N GLU A 26 -14.70 9.59 -3.29
CA GLU A 26 -13.26 9.50 -3.08
C GLU A 26 -12.68 10.80 -2.51
N THR A 27 -13.15 11.96 -3.00
CA THR A 27 -12.71 13.27 -2.50
C THR A 27 -13.12 13.49 -1.06
N GLU A 28 -14.38 13.22 -0.71
CA GLU A 28 -14.87 13.32 0.67
C GLU A 28 -14.11 12.38 1.63
N LEU A 29 -13.85 11.15 1.20
CA LEU A 29 -13.05 10.20 1.97
C LEU A 29 -11.62 10.69 2.19
N GLU A 30 -10.98 11.33 1.20
CA GLU A 30 -9.65 11.90 1.35
C GLU A 30 -9.63 13.09 2.32
N GLU A 31 -10.65 13.94 2.32
CA GLU A 31 -10.80 15.02 3.29
C GLU A 31 -10.94 14.48 4.72
N LEU A 32 -11.76 13.46 4.93
CA LEU A 32 -11.89 12.77 6.22
C LEU A 32 -10.56 12.15 6.66
N LYS A 33 -9.85 11.46 5.76
CA LYS A 33 -8.53 10.89 6.07
C LYS A 33 -7.54 11.97 6.51
N LYS A 34 -7.52 13.14 5.86
CA LYS A 34 -6.67 14.27 6.26
C LYS A 34 -7.02 14.75 7.66
N ALA A 35 -8.31 14.95 7.95
CA ALA A 35 -8.76 15.35 9.28
C ALA A 35 -8.36 14.34 10.37
N PHE A 36 -8.52 13.04 10.11
CA PHE A 36 -8.14 11.98 11.04
C PHE A 36 -6.62 11.89 11.26
N ASN A 37 -5.82 12.04 10.22
CA ASN A 37 -4.35 12.07 10.35
C ASN A 37 -3.91 13.29 11.17
N ASN A 38 -4.42 14.49 10.87
CA ASN A 38 -4.10 15.70 11.62
C ASN A 38 -4.43 15.56 13.11
N TYR A 39 -5.61 14.98 13.42
CA TYR A 39 -6.01 14.72 14.78
C TYR A 39 -5.06 13.74 15.49
N LEU A 40 -4.69 12.65 14.82
CA LEU A 40 -3.75 11.67 15.38
C LEU A 40 -2.31 12.20 15.45
N ASP A 41 -1.90 13.13 14.59
CA ASP A 41 -0.60 13.80 14.69
C ASP A 41 -0.48 14.61 15.98
N VAL A 42 -1.57 15.25 16.42
CA VAL A 42 -1.60 15.96 17.71
C VAL A 42 -1.54 14.97 18.89
N LEU A 43 -2.20 13.81 18.78
CA LEU A 43 -2.28 12.85 19.88
C LEU A 43 -1.03 11.98 20.06
N VAL A 44 -0.49 11.44 18.96
CA VAL A 44 0.59 10.43 18.99
C VAL A 44 1.84 10.87 18.22
N GLY A 45 1.84 12.07 17.63
CA GLY A 45 2.93 12.57 16.81
C GLY A 45 2.83 12.19 15.34
N GLN A 46 3.65 12.85 14.51
CA GLN A 46 3.71 12.59 13.07
C GLN A 46 4.32 11.21 12.77
N ASN A 47 3.80 10.53 11.75
CA ASN A 47 4.28 9.21 11.30
C ASN A 47 4.26 8.11 12.38
N ALA A 48 3.47 8.30 13.45
CA ALA A 48 3.28 7.32 14.50
C ALA A 48 1.99 6.52 14.29
N LYS A 49 2.01 5.24 14.66
CA LYS A 49 0.79 4.44 14.77
C LYS A 49 -0.09 5.02 15.88
N GLY A 50 -1.38 5.14 15.63
CA GLY A 50 -2.33 5.68 16.60
C GLY A 50 -3.66 4.96 16.53
N GLU A 51 -4.34 4.84 17.66
CA GLU A 51 -5.72 4.39 17.70
C GLU A 51 -6.52 5.11 18.76
N MET A 52 -7.82 5.26 18.50
CA MET A 52 -8.77 5.77 19.46
C MET A 52 -10.13 5.08 19.28
N VAL A 53 -10.92 5.07 20.35
CA VAL A 53 -12.31 4.65 20.31
C VAL A 53 -13.16 5.88 20.62
N PHE A 54 -14.15 6.14 19.77
CA PHE A 54 -15.17 7.16 19.98
C PHE A 54 -16.53 6.48 19.87
N LYS A 55 -17.20 6.32 21.02
CA LYS A 55 -18.45 5.58 21.15
C LYS A 55 -18.33 4.17 20.53
N ASP A 56 -19.10 3.92 19.49
CA ASP A 56 -19.26 2.73 18.69
C ASP A 56 -18.32 2.68 17.47
N TYR A 57 -17.31 3.55 17.40
CA TYR A 57 -16.33 3.54 16.33
C TYR A 57 -14.89 3.49 16.86
N LYS A 58 -14.04 2.71 16.20
CA LYS A 58 -12.60 2.71 16.40
C LYS A 58 -11.90 3.30 15.18
N LEU A 59 -11.15 4.37 15.40
CA LEU A 59 -10.26 4.98 14.42
C LEU A 59 -8.84 4.44 14.63
N GLN A 60 -8.20 3.96 13.57
CA GLN A 60 -6.83 3.44 13.60
C GLN A 60 -6.01 4.02 12.45
N ARG A 61 -4.81 4.51 12.76
CA ARG A 61 -3.78 4.85 11.78
C ARG A 61 -2.69 3.78 11.78
N GLN A 62 -2.45 3.20 10.62
CA GLN A 62 -1.34 2.29 10.38
C GLN A 62 -0.23 3.02 9.61
N ILE A 63 1.01 2.68 9.93
CA ILE A 63 2.19 3.08 9.16
C ILE A 63 2.59 1.87 8.32
N ARG A 64 2.47 2.02 7.01
CA ARG A 64 2.88 0.99 6.04
C ARG A 64 4.27 1.34 5.54
N LYS A 65 5.18 0.38 5.57
CA LYS A 65 6.51 0.52 4.98
C LYS A 65 6.52 -0.24 3.66
N THR A 66 6.93 0.44 2.60
CA THR A 66 7.20 -0.15 1.30
C THR A 66 8.69 -0.07 1.06
N VAL A 67 9.32 -1.23 0.92
CA VAL A 67 10.72 -1.36 0.51
C VAL A 67 10.71 -1.60 -0.99
N LYS A 68 11.44 -0.79 -1.74
CA LYS A 68 11.65 -0.97 -3.17
C LYS A 68 13.13 -1.18 -3.41
N TYR A 69 13.46 -2.18 -4.22
CA TYR A 69 14.85 -2.43 -4.61
C TYR A 69 15.18 -1.67 -5.89
N GLU A 70 16.23 -0.86 -5.84
CA GLU A 70 16.72 -0.12 -7.00
C GLU A 70 17.42 -1.10 -7.96
N GLN A 71 17.00 -1.10 -9.22
CA GLN A 71 17.33 -2.16 -10.16
C GLN A 71 18.84 -2.34 -10.36
N GLU A 72 19.54 -1.30 -10.80
CA GLU A 72 20.98 -1.36 -11.10
C GLU A 72 21.85 -1.75 -9.88
N PRO A 73 21.77 -1.06 -8.72
CA PRO A 73 22.62 -1.38 -7.59
C PRO A 73 22.26 -2.75 -6.99
N THR A 74 20.98 -3.16 -7.00
CA THR A 74 20.59 -4.47 -6.46
C THR A 74 21.06 -5.60 -7.35
N VAL A 75 20.91 -5.49 -8.68
CA VAL A 75 21.40 -6.51 -9.63
C VAL A 75 22.90 -6.69 -9.48
N LYS A 76 23.67 -5.60 -9.48
CA LYS A 76 25.12 -5.64 -9.32
C LYS A 76 25.54 -6.35 -8.03
N LYS A 77 24.88 -6.04 -6.91
CA LYS A 77 25.22 -6.64 -5.62
C LYS A 77 24.83 -8.11 -5.53
N LEU A 78 23.70 -8.50 -6.12
CA LEU A 78 23.30 -9.90 -6.24
C LEU A 78 24.25 -10.71 -7.13
N GLU A 79 24.80 -10.10 -8.19
CA GLU A 79 25.84 -10.69 -9.03
C GLU A 79 27.16 -10.87 -8.25
N GLU A 80 27.58 -9.86 -7.48
CA GLU A 80 28.78 -9.94 -6.61
C GLU A 80 28.67 -11.05 -5.55
N LEU A 81 27.46 -11.30 -5.05
CA LEU A 81 27.16 -12.38 -4.10
C LEU A 81 26.90 -13.75 -4.78
N ASN A 82 27.00 -13.82 -6.10
CA ASN A 82 26.72 -15.00 -6.91
C ASN A 82 25.29 -15.57 -6.73
N LEU A 83 24.31 -14.70 -6.46
CA LEU A 83 22.90 -15.03 -6.21
C LEU A 83 22.04 -14.74 -7.46
N LEU A 84 22.45 -15.31 -8.60
CA LEU A 84 21.82 -15.03 -9.90
C LEU A 84 20.35 -15.48 -9.98
N ASP A 85 19.96 -16.47 -9.18
CA ASP A 85 18.58 -16.97 -9.11
C ASP A 85 17.58 -15.92 -8.61
N LEU A 86 18.07 -14.86 -7.95
CA LEU A 86 17.28 -13.74 -7.42
C LEU A 86 17.05 -12.63 -8.46
N ILE A 87 17.51 -12.81 -9.70
CA ILE A 87 17.41 -11.84 -10.79
C ILE A 87 16.51 -12.39 -11.91
N GLN A 88 15.48 -11.64 -12.29
CA GLN A 88 14.62 -11.97 -13.44
C GLN A 88 14.45 -10.74 -14.34
N LYS A 89 15.53 -10.33 -15.04
CA LYS A 89 15.71 -9.04 -15.76
C LYS A 89 15.73 -7.80 -14.86
N ARG A 90 15.11 -7.88 -13.67
CA ARG A 90 15.14 -6.93 -12.55
C ARG A 90 15.22 -7.74 -11.24
N PRO A 91 15.53 -7.11 -10.10
CA PRO A 91 15.50 -7.78 -8.80
C PRO A 91 14.12 -8.41 -8.55
N ASP A 92 14.11 -9.71 -8.26
CA ASP A 92 12.89 -10.41 -7.90
C ASP A 92 12.65 -10.24 -6.40
N GLU A 93 11.86 -9.24 -6.03
CA GLU A 93 11.58 -8.89 -4.63
C GLU A 93 10.99 -10.06 -3.84
N GLY A 94 10.20 -10.93 -4.50
CA GLY A 94 9.61 -12.11 -3.88
C GLY A 94 10.67 -13.14 -3.51
N LYS A 95 11.61 -13.41 -4.42
CA LYS A 95 12.74 -14.31 -4.16
C LYS A 95 13.74 -13.72 -3.18
N ILE A 96 14.06 -12.43 -3.29
CA ILE A 96 14.96 -11.73 -2.35
C ILE A 96 14.40 -11.83 -0.92
N LYS A 97 13.11 -11.55 -0.75
CA LYS A 97 12.44 -11.67 0.56
C LYS A 97 12.49 -13.10 1.11
N SER A 98 12.30 -14.09 0.23
CA SER A 98 12.38 -15.51 0.60
C SER A 98 13.80 -15.91 1.00
N ALA A 99 14.81 -15.47 0.24
CA ALA A 99 16.22 -15.72 0.53
C ALA A 99 16.62 -15.11 1.88
N ILE A 100 16.13 -13.91 2.21
CA ILE A 100 16.35 -13.28 3.52
C ILE A 100 15.69 -14.09 4.63
N GLN A 101 14.43 -14.50 4.44
CA GLN A 101 13.71 -15.29 5.44
C GLN A 101 14.35 -16.67 5.67
N LEU A 102 14.98 -17.25 4.64
CA LEU A 102 15.71 -18.51 4.72
C LEU A 102 17.17 -18.34 5.21
N GLY A 103 17.63 -17.11 5.46
CA GLY A 103 19.00 -16.83 5.89
C GLY A 103 20.07 -17.01 4.81
N LEU A 104 19.67 -17.08 3.54
CA LEU A 104 20.57 -17.19 2.38
C LEU A 104 21.14 -15.84 1.93
N LEU A 105 20.55 -14.75 2.43
CA LEU A 105 20.91 -13.37 2.14
C LEU A 105 20.60 -12.52 3.38
N HIS A 106 21.49 -11.64 3.81
CA HIS A 106 21.18 -10.72 4.90
C HIS A 106 20.69 -9.38 4.37
N GLU A 107 19.83 -8.69 5.12
CA GLU A 107 19.38 -7.35 4.76
C GLU A 107 20.54 -6.35 4.63
N THR A 108 21.60 -6.55 5.42
CA THR A 108 22.85 -5.77 5.37
C THR A 108 23.59 -5.92 4.05
N ASP A 109 23.46 -7.08 3.40
CA ASP A 109 24.14 -7.33 2.12
C ASP A 109 23.56 -6.45 1.01
N LEU A 110 22.27 -6.09 1.13
CA LEU A 110 21.58 -5.18 0.21
C LEU A 110 21.51 -3.74 0.73
N GLU A 111 22.37 -3.37 1.68
CA GLU A 111 22.46 -1.99 2.15
C GLU A 111 22.90 -1.06 1.00
N GLY A 112 22.19 0.07 0.85
CA GLY A 112 22.34 1.01 -0.26
C GLY A 112 21.59 0.61 -1.54
N CYS A 113 20.98 -0.57 -1.60
CA CYS A 113 20.23 -1.05 -2.77
C CYS A 113 18.71 -0.86 -2.62
N LYS A 114 18.23 -0.49 -1.43
CA LYS A 114 16.79 -0.32 -1.13
C LYS A 114 16.41 1.12 -0.85
N SER A 115 15.25 1.54 -1.35
CA SER A 115 14.55 2.74 -0.94
C SER A 115 13.37 2.36 -0.04
N GLU A 116 13.30 2.95 1.15
CA GLU A 116 12.20 2.75 2.09
C GLU A 116 11.27 3.95 2.07
N THR A 117 9.99 3.72 1.82
CA THR A 117 8.95 4.74 1.91
C THR A 117 7.93 4.34 2.94
N SER A 118 7.53 5.29 3.79
CA SER A 118 6.45 5.11 4.75
C SER A 118 5.20 5.83 4.27
N SER A 119 4.06 5.16 4.34
CA SER A 119 2.75 5.76 4.07
C SER A 119 1.82 5.55 5.26
N GLN A 120 0.88 6.48 5.43
CA GLN A 120 -0.13 6.44 6.48
C GLN A 120 -1.45 5.91 5.91
N ALA A 121 -2.11 5.00 6.61
CA ALA A 121 -3.41 4.47 6.23
C ALA A 121 -4.39 4.58 7.40
N ILE A 122 -5.55 5.18 7.16
CA ILE A 122 -6.63 5.30 8.12
C ILE A 122 -7.66 4.19 7.94
N TYR A 123 -8.09 3.61 9.05
CA TYR A 123 -9.18 2.64 9.11
C TYR A 123 -10.17 3.05 10.19
N VAL A 124 -11.44 2.93 9.87
CA VAL A 124 -12.54 3.11 10.81
C VAL A 124 -13.30 1.79 10.90
N LYS A 125 -13.55 1.33 12.13
CA LYS A 125 -14.31 0.11 12.40
C LYS A 125 -15.48 0.43 13.33
N TYR A 126 -16.66 -0.05 12.98
CA TYR A 126 -17.79 -0.05 13.90
C TYR A 126 -17.57 -1.12 14.98
N LEU A 127 -17.76 -0.74 16.24
CA LEU A 127 -17.67 -1.55 17.44
C LEU A 127 -19.03 -1.48 18.15
N PRO A 128 -20.01 -2.33 17.78
CA PRO A 128 -21.29 -2.35 18.49
C PRO A 128 -21.03 -2.69 19.97
N SER A 129 -21.59 -1.87 20.86
CA SER A 129 -21.63 -2.19 22.28
C SER A 129 -22.52 -3.43 22.46
N LYS A 130 -22.02 -4.45 23.16
CA LYS A 130 -22.82 -5.62 23.55
C LYS A 130 -23.83 -5.26 24.62
#